data_AF-A0A1F8F4N4-F1
#
_entry.id   AF-A0A1F8F4N4-F1
#
_cell.length_a   1.000
_cell.length_b   1.000
_cell.length_c   1.000
_cell.angle_alpha   90.00
_cell.angle_beta   90.00
_cell.angle_gamma   90.00
#
_symmetry.space_group_name_H-M   'P 1'
#
loop_
_entity.id
_entity.type
_entity.pdbx_description
1 polymer ?
#
loop_
_entity_poly.entity_id
_entity_poly.type
_entity_poly.pdbx_seq_one_letter_code
_entity_poly.pdbx_strand_id
1 'polypeptide(L)'
;MNLIYRIFKVSFFIFLDISGILLGVFLTVLGLAVLFNWQVTNWMGWLLLIIGICAFFLHLGHYFNLKYMRWLFGNNYFIQK
;
A
#
# COMPACT_ATOMS: atom_id res chain seq x y z
N MET A 1 4.33 3.67 -28.79
CA MET A 1 3.31 3.91 -27.75
C MET A 1 3.15 5.41 -27.60
N ASN A 2 1.94 5.96 -27.79
CA ASN A 2 1.72 7.42 -27.75
C ASN A 2 2.17 8.03 -26.41
N LEU A 3 2.86 9.16 -26.47
CA LEU A 3 3.44 9.84 -25.31
C LEU A 3 2.39 10.14 -24.22
N ILE A 4 1.18 10.48 -24.64
CA ILE A 4 -0.01 10.68 -23.78
C ILE A 4 -0.37 9.41 -22.99
N TYR A 5 -0.37 8.25 -23.65
CA TYR A 5 -0.68 6.97 -23.03
C TYR A 5 0.36 6.59 -21.95
N ARG A 6 1.65 6.89 -22.20
CA ARG A 6 2.71 6.66 -21.21
C ARG A 6 2.53 7.54 -19.97
N ILE A 7 2.18 8.82 -20.14
CA ILE A 7 1.94 9.74 -19.02
C ILE A 7 0.76 9.28 -18.17
N PHE A 8 -0.39 8.97 -18.80
CA PHE A 8 -1.56 8.47 -18.08
C PHE A 8 -1.26 7.20 -17.29
N LYS A 9 -0.54 6.25 -17.91
CA LYS A 9 -0.14 5.01 -17.26
C LYS A 9 0.70 5.28 -16.01
N VAL A 10 1.74 6.09 -16.13
CA VAL A 10 2.64 6.41 -15.01
C VAL A 10 1.89 7.14 -13.89
N SER A 11 1.08 8.15 -14.22
CA SER A 11 0.30 8.90 -13.23
C SER A 11 -0.72 8.03 -12.52
N PHE A 12 -1.38 7.11 -13.23
CA PHE A 12 -2.34 6.17 -12.64
C PHE A 12 -1.68 5.24 -11.62
N PHE A 13 -0.52 4.67 -11.95
CA PHE A 13 0.20 3.80 -11.02
C PHE A 13 0.72 4.55 -9.79
N ILE A 14 1.28 5.74 -9.98
CA ILE A 14 1.71 6.60 -8.86
C ILE A 14 0.52 6.92 -7.95
N PHE A 15 -0.64 7.23 -8.53
CA PHE A 15 -1.86 7.47 -7.77
C PHE A 15 -2.32 6.23 -7.01
N LEU A 16 -2.27 5.05 -7.65
CA LEU A 16 -2.63 3.77 -7.02
C LEU A 16 -1.73 3.46 -5.82
N ASP A 17 -0.43 3.74 -5.91
CA ASP A 17 0.48 3.53 -4.78
C ASP A 17 0.26 4.52 -3.65
N ILE A 18 0.11 5.81 -3.96
CA ILE A 18 -0.13 6.84 -2.94
C ILE A 18 -1.43 6.56 -2.20
N SER A 19 -2.49 6.20 -2.93
CA SER A 19 -3.78 5.82 -2.33
C SER A 19 -3.68 4.54 -1.52
N GLY A 20 -2.89 3.54 -1.96
CA GLY A 20 -2.60 2.34 -1.21
C GLY A 20 -1.82 2.58 0.09
N ILE A 21 -0.83 3.49 0.08
CA ILE A 21 -0.11 3.93 1.27
C ILE A 21 -1.07 4.61 2.26
N LEU A 22 -1.89 5.54 1.78
CA LEU A 22 -2.91 6.23 2.57
C LEU A 22 -3.90 5.24 3.20
N LEU A 23 -4.36 4.25 2.43
CA LEU A 23 -5.23 3.20 2.94
C LEU A 23 -4.54 2.36 4.02
N GLY A 24 -3.27 1.99 3.82
CA GLY A 24 -2.47 1.28 4.81
C GLY A 24 -2.33 2.07 6.12
N VAL A 25 -2.00 3.36 6.04
CA VAL A 25 -1.96 4.25 7.21
C VAL A 25 -3.32 4.30 7.91
N PHE A 26 -4.39 4.50 7.14
CA PHE A 26 -5.75 4.56 7.68
C PHE A 26 -6.13 3.28 8.43
N LEU A 27 -5.91 2.10 7.84
CA LEU A 27 -6.20 0.81 8.46
C LEU A 27 -5.36 0.56 9.71
N THR A 28 -4.10 1.00 9.70
CA THR A 28 -3.20 0.86 10.86
C THR A 28 -3.66 1.73 12.03
N VAL A 29 -4.01 3.00 11.76
CA VAL A 29 -4.58 3.92 12.74
C VAL A 29 -5.92 3.40 13.26
N LEU A 30 -6.76 2.89 12.38
CA LEU A 30 -8.05 2.33 12.76
C LEU A 30 -7.88 1.09 13.63
N GLY A 31 -6.98 0.17 13.28
CA GLY A 31 -6.62 -1.00 14.11
C GLY A 31 -6.08 -0.60 15.48
N LEU A 32 -5.24 0.44 15.56
CA LEU A 32 -4.78 1.01 16.83
C LEU A 32 -5.93 1.59 17.65
N ALA A 33 -6.84 2.35 17.03
CA ALA A 33 -8.01 2.90 17.70
C ALA A 33 -8.90 1.79 18.31
N VAL A 34 -9.02 0.63 17.64
CA VAL A 34 -9.71 -0.53 18.21
C VAL A 34 -9.06 -1.02 19.50
N LEU A 35 -7.73 -1.05 19.57
CA LEU A 35 -7.00 -1.46 20.78
C LEU A 35 -7.24 -0.53 21.97
N PHE A 36 -7.61 0.74 21.71
CA PHE A 36 -7.99 1.71 22.74
C PHE A 36 -9.48 1.63 23.14
N ASN A 37 -10.19 0.54 22.82
CA ASN A 37 -11.62 0.31 23.07
C ASN A 37 -12.55 1.30 22.33
N TRP A 38 -12.10 1.87 21.21
CA TRP A 38 -12.96 2.66 20.33
C TRP A 38 -13.84 1.72 19.48
N GLN A 39 -14.88 1.17 20.10
CA GLN A 39 -16.10 0.62 19.50
C GLN A 39 -16.04 -0.56 18.50
N VAL A 40 -14.87 -1.15 18.21
CA VAL A 40 -14.77 -2.33 17.31
C VAL A 40 -14.37 -3.57 18.12
N THR A 41 -14.86 -4.74 17.72
CA THR A 41 -14.51 -6.02 18.37
C THR A 41 -13.00 -6.25 18.33
N ASN A 42 -12.38 -6.51 19.49
CA ASN A 42 -10.92 -6.60 19.65
C ASN A 42 -10.21 -7.51 18.63
N TRP A 43 -10.83 -8.63 18.25
CA TRP A 43 -10.28 -9.57 17.27
C TRP A 43 -10.18 -8.97 15.86
N MET A 44 -11.16 -8.16 15.47
CA MET A 44 -11.17 -7.46 14.19
C MET A 44 -10.10 -6.36 14.14
N GLY A 45 -9.84 -5.69 15.27
CA GLY A 45 -8.81 -4.67 15.41
C GLY A 45 -7.42 -5.20 15.06
N TRP A 46 -7.05 -6.37 15.59
CA TRP A 46 -5.77 -7.01 15.29
C TRP A 46 -5.62 -7.37 13.81
N LEU A 47 -6.67 -7.91 13.18
CA LEU A 47 -6.66 -8.21 11.74
C LEU A 47 -6.48 -6.95 10.90
N LEU A 48 -7.20 -5.88 11.23
CA LEU A 48 -7.12 -4.59 10.53
C LEU A 48 -5.72 -3.97 10.66
N LEU A 49 -5.10 -4.10 11.84
CA LEU A 49 -3.74 -3.64 12.10
C LEU A 49 -2.72 -4.39 11.23
N ILE A 50 -2.79 -5.72 11.20
CA ILE A 50 -1.88 -6.56 10.40
C ILE A 50 -2.06 -6.24 8.91
N ILE A 51 -3.30 -6.20 8.42
CA ILE A 51 -3.60 -5.90 7.01
C ILE A 51 -3.14 -4.48 6.65
N GLY A 52 -3.38 -3.50 7.52
CA GLY A 52 -2.95 -2.12 7.33
C GLY A 52 -1.43 -1.97 7.24
N ILE A 53 -0.69 -2.61 8.14
CA ILE A 53 0.78 -2.65 8.13
C ILE A 53 1.28 -3.31 6.85
N CYS A 54 0.73 -4.48 6.48
CA CYS A 54 1.11 -5.18 5.26
C CYS A 54 0.84 -4.32 4.01
N ALA A 55 -0.36 -3.75 3.89
CA ALA A 55 -0.72 -2.87 2.77
C ALA A 55 0.20 -1.65 2.69
N PHE A 56 0.48 -1.01 3.83
CA PHE A 56 1.39 0.13 3.90
C PHE A 56 2.79 -0.24 3.40
N PHE A 57 3.38 -1.33 3.90
CA PHE A 57 4.69 -1.76 3.44
C PHE A 57 4.68 -2.15 1.96
N LEU A 58 3.69 -2.93 1.50
CA LEU A 58 3.57 -3.32 0.10
C LEU A 58 3.57 -2.10 -0.84
N HIS A 59 2.71 -1.12 -0.59
CA HIS A 59 2.61 0.06 -1.44
C HIS A 59 3.81 1.01 -1.28
N LEU A 60 4.36 1.17 -0.08
CA LEU A 60 5.54 1.99 0.15
C LEU A 60 6.78 1.37 -0.50
N GLY A 61 6.94 0.05 -0.38
CA GLY A 61 7.99 -0.69 -1.06
C GLY A 61 7.88 -0.61 -2.58
N HIS A 62 6.65 -0.67 -3.10
CA HIS A 62 6.41 -0.54 -4.53
C HIS A 62 6.77 0.87 -5.01
N TYR A 63 6.27 1.90 -4.31
CA TYR A 63 6.52 3.31 -4.64
C TYR A 63 8.02 3.67 -4.64
N PHE A 64 8.76 3.26 -3.61
CA PHE A 64 10.20 3.53 -3.49
C PHE A 64 11.10 2.54 -4.24
N ASN A 65 10.53 1.52 -4.88
CA ASN A 65 11.27 0.45 -5.54
C ASN A 65 12.30 -0.23 -4.61
N LEU A 66 11.85 -0.56 -3.40
CA LEU A 66 12.68 -1.19 -2.38
C LEU A 66 13.07 -2.62 -2.74
N LYS A 67 14.29 -3.02 -2.34
CA LYS A 67 14.90 -4.31 -2.72
C LYS A 67 14.05 -5.53 -2.34
N TYR A 68 13.31 -5.48 -1.24
CA TYR A 68 12.47 -6.60 -0.81
C TYR A 68 11.22 -6.79 -1.68
N MET A 69 10.69 -5.73 -2.31
CA MET A 69 9.60 -5.85 -3.30
C MET A 69 10.08 -6.50 -4.59
N ARG A 70 11.33 -6.24 -5.03
CA ARG A 70 11.95 -6.99 -6.14
C ARG A 70 12.13 -8.47 -5.82
N TRP A 71 12.38 -8.79 -4.54
CA TRP A 71 12.47 -10.18 -4.08
C TRP A 71 11.09 -10.86 -4.03
N LEU A 72 10.04 -10.18 -3.58
CA LEU A 72 8.69 -10.72 -3.46
C LEU A 72 7.94 -10.85 -4.80
N PHE A 73 8.09 -9.89 -5.71
CA PHE A 73 7.28 -9.81 -6.94
C PHE A 73 8.11 -9.90 -8.24
N GLY A 74 9.44 -10.01 -8.13
CA GLY A 74 10.34 -10.09 -9.27
C GLY A 74 10.67 -8.75 -9.92
N ASN A 75 11.72 -8.73 -10.76
CA ASN A 75 12.23 -7.51 -11.41
C ASN A 75 11.23 -6.87 -12.40
N ASN A 76 10.24 -7.61 -12.88
CA ASN A 76 9.28 -7.16 -13.90
C ASN A 76 8.03 -6.48 -13.32
N TYR A 77 7.86 -6.46 -11.99
CA TYR A 77 6.69 -5.86 -11.33
C TYR A 77 6.80 -4.34 -11.19
N PHE A 78 8.03 -3.82 -11.25
CA PHE A 78 8.25 -2.39 -11.34
C PHE A 78 7.94 -1.96 -12.75
N ILE A 79 7.01 -1.01 -12.88
CA ILE A 79 6.78 -0.25 -14.11
C ILE A 79 8.15 0.00 -14.74
N GLN A 80 8.38 -0.62 -15.90
CA GLN A 80 9.51 -0.27 -16.76
C GLN A 80 9.40 1.24 -16.96
N LYS A 81 10.21 1.99 -16.19
CA LYS A 81 10.25 3.44 -16.25
C LYS A 81 10.63 3.88 -17.65
#